data_AF-A0AAE8ETH8-F1
#
_entry.id   AF-A0AAE8ETH8-F1
#
_cell.length_a   1.000
_cell.length_b   1.000
_cell.length_c   1.000
_cell.angle_alpha   90.00
_cell.angle_beta   90.00
_cell.angle_gamma   90.00
#
_symmetry.space_group_name_H-M   'P 1'
#
loop_
_entity.id
_entity.type
_entity.pdbx_description
1 polymer ?
#
loop_
_entity_poly.entity_id
_entity_poly.type
_entity_poly.pdbx_seq_one_letter_code
_entity_poly.pdbx_strand_id
1 'polypeptide(L)' 'MDDFDRASSLEIDERERVLNAHLNRIKEAPIEYGFCNDCGDDIPAQRLAAHPDAVCCVTCQEIRELREAQRGLASH' A
#
# COMPACT_ATOMS: atom_id res chain seq x y z
N MET A 1 -38.89 2.70 0.45
CA MET A 1 -37.53 2.95 -0.07
C MET A 1 -37.65 2.89 -1.57
N ASP A 2 -37.45 4.03 -2.20
CA ASP A 2 -37.47 4.12 -3.66
C ASP A 2 -36.11 3.69 -4.25
N ASP A 3 -36.00 3.66 -5.57
CA ASP A 3 -34.75 3.28 -6.24
C ASP A 3 -33.59 4.24 -5.94
N PHE A 4 -33.88 5.48 -5.56
CA PHE A 4 -32.87 6.50 -5.24
C PHE A 4 -32.28 6.27 -3.85
N ASP A 5 -33.11 5.94 -2.85
CA ASP A 5 -32.67 5.52 -1.52
C ASP A 5 -31.71 4.31 -1.60
N ARG A 6 -32.04 3.35 -2.47
CA ARG A 6 -31.21 2.16 -2.69
C ARG A 6 -29.88 2.51 -3.35
N ALA A 7 -29.89 3.35 -4.38
CA ALA A 7 -28.68 3.80 -5.05
C ALA A 7 -27.75 4.54 -4.08
N SER A 8 -28.29 5.47 -3.29
CA SER A 8 -27.51 6.21 -2.29
C SER A 8 -26.88 5.31 -1.24
N SER A 9 -27.59 4.26 -0.80
CA SER A 9 -27.07 3.34 0.21
C SER A 9 -25.89 2.51 -0.32
N LEU A 10 -25.94 2.08 -1.58
CA LEU A 10 -24.87 1.31 -2.21
C LEU A 10 -23.57 2.13 -2.36
N GLU A 11 -23.67 3.39 -2.75
CA GLU A 11 -22.53 4.31 -2.86
C GLU A 11 -21.84 4.53 -1.50
N ILE A 12 -22.63 4.67 -0.43
CA ILE A 12 -22.13 4.81 0.93
C ILE A 12 -21.40 3.55 1.35
N ASP A 13 -22.00 2.38 1.15
CA ASP A 13 -21.40 1.09 1.49
C ASP A 13 -20.09 0.85 0.72
N GLU A 14 -20.05 1.17 -0.58
CA GLU A 14 -18.84 1.03 -1.39
C GLU A 14 -17.72 1.94 -0.88
N ARG A 15 -18.05 3.21 -0.62
CA ARG A 15 -17.09 4.18 -0.07
C ARG A 15 -16.55 3.70 1.27
N GLU A 16 -17.40 3.21 2.17
CA GLU A 16 -16.97 2.69 3.47
C GLU A 16 -16.08 1.45 3.32
N ARG A 17 -16.40 0.54 2.40
CA ARG A 17 -15.56 -0.64 2.13
C ARG A 17 -14.18 -0.26 1.63
N VAL A 18 -14.10 0.65 0.67
CA VAL A 18 -12.82 1.13 0.12
C VAL A 18 -11.98 1.80 1.21
N LEU A 19 -12.58 2.71 1.99
CA LEU A 19 -11.89 3.37 3.10
C LEU A 19 -11.38 2.37 4.14
N ASN A 20 -12.22 1.42 4.56
CA ASN A 20 -11.81 0.39 5.51
C ASN A 20 -10.70 -0.51 4.95
N ALA A 21 -10.72 -0.85 3.66
CA ALA A 21 -9.65 -1.62 3.04
C ALA A 21 -8.31 -0.86 3.01
N HIS A 22 -8.35 0.46 2.77
CA HIS A 22 -7.15 1.30 2.84
C HIS A 22 -6.61 1.45 4.26
N LEU A 23 -7.48 1.66 5.25
CA LEU A 23 -7.08 1.85 6.65
C LEU A 23 -6.55 0.56 7.28
N ASN A 24 -7.15 -0.59 6.95
CA ASN A 24 -6.77 -1.89 7.51
C ASN A 24 -5.68 -2.59 6.70
N ARG A 25 -5.02 -1.90 5.75
CA ARG A 25 -3.88 -2.46 5.03
C ARG A 25 -2.77 -2.73 6.04
N ILE A 26 -2.42 -4.01 6.20
CA ILE A 26 -1.30 -4.44 7.05
C ILE A 26 -0.03 -3.80 6.50
N LYS A 27 0.62 -2.96 7.31
CA LYS A 27 1.94 -2.44 7.01
C LYS A 27 2.97 -3.54 7.25
N GLU A 28 3.86 -3.73 6.28
CA GLU A 28 5.00 -4.63 6.44
C GLU A 28 5.94 -4.09 7.52
N ALA A 29 6.49 -4.97 8.36
CA ALA A 29 7.44 -4.61 9.40
C ALA A 29 8.87 -4.91 8.94
N PRO A 30 9.87 -4.10 9.31
CA PRO A 30 11.26 -4.39 9.02
C PRO A 30 11.71 -5.62 9.81
N ILE A 31 12.39 -6.56 9.13
CA ILE A 31 13.00 -7.73 9.77
C ILE A 31 14.19 -7.29 10.63
N GLU A 32 15.00 -6.37 10.10
CA GLU A 32 16.12 -5.74 10.80
C GLU A 32 16.13 -4.24 10.47
N TYR A 33 16.25 -3.38 11.50
CA TYR A 33 16.21 -1.94 11.29
C TYR A 33 17.41 -1.47 10.46
N GLY A 34 17.13 -0.81 9.34
CA GLY A 34 18.16 -0.31 8.44
C GLY A 34 18.51 -1.25 7.28
N PHE A 35 17.90 -2.42 7.19
CA PHE A 35 18.13 -3.37 6.09
C PHE A 35 16.87 -3.62 5.27
N CYS A 36 17.05 -3.86 3.97
CA CYS A 36 15.99 -4.16 3.04
C CYS A 36 15.45 -5.58 3.26
N ASN A 37 14.14 -5.73 3.47
CA ASN A 37 13.48 -7.04 3.58
C ASN A 37 13.59 -7.91 2.31
N ASP A 38 13.78 -7.30 1.14
CA ASP A 38 13.78 -8.02 -0.15
C ASP A 38 15.17 -8.51 -0.56
N CYS A 39 16.19 -7.65 -0.46
CA CYS A 39 17.55 -7.95 -0.93
C CYS A 39 18.58 -8.09 0.20
N GLY A 40 18.27 -7.62 1.42
CA GLY A 40 19.19 -7.61 2.54
C GLY A 40 20.22 -6.47 2.54
N ASP A 41 20.20 -5.58 1.55
CA ASP A 41 21.12 -4.43 1.49
C ASP A 41 20.73 -3.32 2.49
N ASP A 42 21.69 -2.47 2.84
CA ASP A 42 21.47 -1.30 3.68
C ASP A 42 20.47 -0.29 3.06
N ILE A 43 19.51 0.17 3.86
CA ILE A 43 18.62 1.27 3.51
C ILE A 43 19.36 2.59 3.78
N PRO A 44 19.48 3.50 2.79
CA PRO A 44 20.18 4.77 2.99
C PRO A 44 19.63 5.56 4.18
N ALA A 45 20.52 6.05 5.05
CA ALA A 45 20.13 6.77 6.27
C ALA A 45 19.25 8.00 5.97
N GLN A 46 19.48 8.70 4.86
CA GLN A 46 18.62 9.82 4.42
C GLN A 46 17.16 9.37 4.21
N ARG A 47 16.96 8.14 3.72
CA ARG A 47 15.63 7.58 3.51
C ARG A 47 14.98 7.16 4.82
N LEU A 48 15.71 6.55 5.75
CA LEU A 48 15.21 6.23 7.08
C LEU A 48 14.88 7.50 7.89
N ALA A 49 15.65 8.58 7.70
CA ALA A 49 15.37 9.86 8.34
C ALA A 49 14.08 10.51 7.82
N ALA A 50 13.79 10.41 6.53
CA ALA A 50 12.54 10.89 5.94
C ALA A 50 11.36 9.94 6.19
N HIS A 51 11.62 8.64 6.20
CA HIS A 51 10.64 7.56 6.32
C HIS A 51 11.16 6.46 7.25
N PRO A 52 10.94 6.58 8.57
CA PRO A 52 11.41 5.61 9.56
C PRO A 52 10.81 4.22 9.39
N ASP A 53 9.58 4.15 8.85
CA ASP A 53 8.83 2.91 8.62
C ASP A 53 9.27 2.18 7.33
N ALA A 54 10.32 2.63 6.65
CA ALA A 54 10.68 2.08 5.35
C ALA A 54 11.36 0.71 5.47
N VAL A 55 10.78 -0.31 4.84
CA VAL A 55 11.18 -1.72 4.98
C VAL A 55 12.00 -2.29 3.81
N CYS A 56 12.14 -1.54 2.72
CA CYS A 56 12.85 -1.97 1.51
C CYS A 56 13.74 -0.84 0.98
N CYS A 57 14.84 -1.13 0.28
CA CYS A 57 15.65 -0.12 -0.39
C CYS A 57 14.88 0.54 -1.55
N VAL A 58 15.40 1.66 -2.08
CA VAL A 58 14.76 2.40 -3.19
C VAL A 58 14.57 1.50 -4.41
N THR A 59 15.59 0.73 -4.78
CA THR A 59 15.53 -0.17 -5.94
C THR A 59 14.44 -1.24 -5.80
N CYS A 60 14.37 -1.90 -4.64
CA CYS A 60 13.33 -2.90 -4.38
C CYS A 60 11.93 -2.28 -4.33
N GLN A 61 11.82 -1.05 -3.79
CA GLN A 61 10.59 -0.29 -3.78
C GLN A 61 10.10 0.03 -5.21
N GLU A 62 10.98 0.50 -6.10
CA GLU A 62 10.66 0.76 -7.50
C GLU A 62 10.19 -0.51 -8.24
N ILE A 63 10.84 -1.65 -7.97
CA ILE A 63 10.44 -2.95 -8.54
C ILE A 63 9.04 -3.35 -8.06
N ARG A 64 8.73 -3.14 -6.77
CA ARG A 64 7.40 -3.40 -6.19
C ARG A 64 6.34 -2.53 -6.87
N GLU A 65 6.59 -1.23 -6.99
CA GLU A 65 5.68 -0.28 -7.65
C GLU A 65 5.44 -0.64 -9.12
N LEU A 66 6.50 -1.04 -9.86
CA LEU A 66 6.36 -1.52 -11.23
C LEU A 66 5.48 -2.77 -11.32
N ARG A 67 5.66 -3.73 -10.41
CA ARG A 67 4.84 -4.94 -10.34
C ARG A 67 3.39 -4.64 -9.97
N GLU A 68 3.15 -3.70 -9.06
CA GLU A 68 1.81 -3.24 -8.70
C GLU A 68 1.12 -2.54 -9.87
N ALA A 69 1.83 -1.67 -10.60
CA ALA A 69 1.33 -1.03 -11.81
C ALA A 69 0.94 -2.08 -12.88
N GLN A 70 1.75 -3.13 -13.05
CA GLN A 70 1.43 -4.25 -13.95
C GLN A 70 0.20 -5.05 -13.48
N ARG A 71 0.01 -5.26 -12.17
CA ARG A 71 -1.17 -5.93 -11.62
C ARG A 71 -2.44 -5.08 -11.75
N GLY A 72 -2.34 -3.76 -11.54
CA GLY A 72 -3.45 -2.82 -11.70
C GLY A 72 -4.00 -2.80 -13.12
N LEU A 73 -3.13 -2.96 -14.13
CA LEU A 73 -3.52 -3.10 -15.54
C LEU A 73 -4.24 -4.43 -15.85
N ALA A 74 -4.02 -5.48 -15.07
CA ALA A 74 -4.66 -6.78 -15.26
C ALA A 74 -5.99 -6.94 -14.49
N SER A 75 -6.37 -5.93 -13.70
CA SER A 75 -7.54 -5.97 -12.79
C SER A 75 -8.72 -5.11 -13.28
N HIS A 76 -8.64 -4.59 -14.52
CA HIS A 76 -9.66 -3.76 -15.16
C HIS A 76 -10.20 -4.39 -16.44
#